data_AF-A0A7G9LER2-F1
#
_entry.id   AF-A0A7G9LER2-F1
#
_cell.length_a   1.000
_cell.length_b   1.000
_cell.length_c   1.000
_cell.angle_alpha   90.00
_cell.angle_beta   90.00
_cell.angle_gamma   90.00
#
_symmetry.space_group_name_H-M   'P 1'
#
loop_
_entity.id
_entity.type
_entity.pdbx_description
1 polymer ?
#
loop_
_entity_poly.entity_id
_entity_poly.type
_entity_poly.pdbx_seq_one_letter_code
_entity_poly.pdbx_strand_id
1 'polypeptide(L)'
;MLNLAKENEAFINDLDEVLFAIWFHDIIYKSRSKRNEKRSAKYALKKLKKFNFKELKKDKISNLILSTQKHKIIVDEDLDNAFLLDFDLAILGQNWDLYEDYTQKIRKEYRMFPNFLYIPARKKVLQGFLNREKLFFTEKYQDLFEQQARENLLKELNSYN
;
A
#
# COMPACT_ATOMS: atom_id res chain seq x y z
N MET A 1 0.22 -8.81 -2.93
CA MET A 1 -0.96 -8.73 -2.05
C MET A 1 -1.80 -9.99 -2.02
N LEU A 2 -2.43 -10.46 -3.11
CA LEU A 2 -3.33 -11.64 -3.05
C LEU A 2 -2.69 -12.91 -2.49
N ASN A 3 -1.45 -13.22 -2.88
CA ASN A 3 -0.71 -14.36 -2.33
C ASN A 3 -0.44 -14.19 -0.82
N LEU A 4 -0.05 -12.99 -0.39
CA LEU A 4 0.16 -12.68 1.03
C LEU A 4 -1.14 -12.81 1.83
N ALA A 5 -2.29 -12.38 1.29
CA ALA A 5 -3.57 -12.58 1.95
C ALA A 5 -3.89 -14.07 2.13
N LYS A 6 -3.62 -14.91 1.11
CA LYS A 6 -3.80 -16.35 1.20
C LYS A 6 -2.87 -16.99 2.23
N GLU A 7 -1.61 -16.59 2.28
CA GLU A 7 -0.63 -17.08 3.27
C GLU A 7 -0.97 -16.70 4.72
N ASN A 8 -1.81 -15.67 4.91
CA ASN A 8 -2.24 -15.19 6.22
C ASN A 8 -3.74 -15.43 6.46
N GLU A 9 -4.41 -16.29 5.68
CA GLU A 9 -5.86 -16.48 5.77
C GLU A 9 -6.32 -16.87 7.18
N ALA A 10 -5.51 -17.63 7.93
CA ALA A 10 -5.80 -18.03 9.29
C ALA A 10 -5.76 -16.89 10.33
N PHE A 11 -5.18 -15.74 9.98
CA PHE A 11 -5.03 -14.57 10.85
C PHE A 11 -5.90 -13.38 10.41
N ILE A 12 -6.61 -13.51 9.28
CA ILE A 12 -7.49 -12.48 8.75
C ILE A 12 -8.92 -12.80 9.19
N ASN A 13 -9.58 -11.83 9.82
CA ASN A 13 -10.93 -12.02 10.35
C ASN A 13 -11.98 -12.01 9.23
N ASP A 14 -11.89 -11.03 8.33
CA ASP A 14 -12.83 -10.78 7.25
C ASP A 14 -12.10 -10.93 5.90
N LEU A 15 -11.80 -12.17 5.52
CA LEU A 15 -10.95 -12.47 4.35
C LEU A 15 -11.52 -11.91 3.05
N ASP A 16 -12.82 -12.07 2.80
CA ASP A 16 -13.47 -11.57 1.60
C ASP A 16 -13.35 -10.03 1.50
N GLU A 17 -13.54 -9.32 2.61
CA GLU A 17 -13.37 -7.88 2.70
C GLU A 17 -11.94 -7.45 2.37
N VAL A 18 -10.94 -8.15 2.91
CA VAL A 18 -9.53 -7.89 2.59
C VAL A 18 -9.26 -8.15 1.12
N LEU A 19 -9.74 -9.26 0.56
CA LEU A 19 -9.57 -9.58 -0.86
C LEU A 19 -10.21 -8.52 -1.76
N PHE A 20 -11.44 -8.07 -1.45
CA PHE A 20 -12.06 -6.98 -2.19
C PHE A 20 -11.30 -5.67 -2.05
N ALA A 21 -10.80 -5.34 -0.85
CA ALA A 21 -9.98 -4.16 -0.65
C ALA A 21 -8.69 -4.21 -1.50
N ILE A 22 -8.00 -5.36 -1.54
CA ILE A 22 -6.83 -5.59 -2.40
C ILE A 22 -7.18 -5.34 -3.85
N TRP A 23 -8.27 -5.93 -4.35
CA TRP A 23 -8.70 -5.79 -5.74
C TRP A 23 -9.06 -4.35 -6.12
N PHE A 24 -9.64 -3.58 -5.20
CA PHE A 24 -10.18 -2.26 -5.51
C PHE A 24 -9.30 -1.08 -5.13
N HIS A 25 -8.32 -1.21 -4.22
CA HIS A 25 -7.67 -0.03 -3.62
C HIS A 25 -7.07 0.94 -4.66
N ASP A 26 -6.44 0.41 -5.71
CA ASP A 26 -5.81 1.18 -6.80
C ASP A 26 -6.56 1.12 -8.14
N ILE A 27 -7.82 0.67 -8.15
CA ILE A 27 -8.60 0.54 -9.40
C ILE A 27 -8.78 1.87 -10.14
N ILE A 28 -8.82 2.99 -9.40
CA ILE A 28 -8.77 4.33 -9.97
C ILE A 28 -7.42 4.94 -9.63
N TYR A 29 -6.53 4.90 -10.60
CA TYR A 29 -5.19 5.47 -10.46
C TYR A 29 -4.97 6.65 -11.42
N LYS A 30 -4.73 7.84 -10.85
CA LYS A 30 -4.28 9.03 -11.57
C LYS A 30 -3.09 9.61 -10.81
N SER A 31 -1.88 9.51 -11.35
CA SER A 31 -0.62 9.90 -10.71
C SER A 31 -0.60 11.30 -10.08
N ARG A 32 -1.44 12.23 -10.58
CA ARG A 32 -1.55 13.61 -10.09
C ARG A 32 -2.64 13.84 -9.03
N SER A 33 -3.43 12.84 -8.68
CA SER A 33 -4.64 13.02 -7.87
C SER A 33 -4.50 12.43 -6.48
N LYS A 34 -4.63 13.28 -5.46
CA LYS A 34 -4.76 12.88 -4.04
C LYS A 34 -6.14 12.30 -3.69
N ARG A 35 -6.90 11.85 -4.70
CA ARG A 35 -8.29 11.37 -4.55
C ARG A 35 -8.46 9.97 -5.11
N ASN A 36 -7.38 9.29 -5.47
CA ASN A 36 -7.42 7.97 -6.10
C ASN A 36 -8.12 6.97 -5.20
N GLU A 37 -7.63 6.81 -3.97
CA GLU A 37 -8.13 5.84 -2.98
C GLU A 37 -9.58 6.17 -2.60
N LYS A 38 -9.91 7.45 -2.41
CA LYS A 38 -11.30 7.87 -2.16
C LYS A 38 -12.24 7.56 -3.33
N ARG A 39 -11.76 7.69 -4.57
CA ARG A 39 -12.53 7.33 -5.77
C ARG A 39 -12.65 5.82 -5.91
N SER A 40 -11.57 5.08 -5.68
CA SER A 40 -11.52 3.62 -5.63
C SER A 40 -12.51 3.06 -4.61
N ALA A 41 -12.51 3.56 -3.37
CA ALA A 41 -13.47 3.18 -2.33
C ALA A 41 -14.92 3.45 -2.77
N LYS A 42 -15.21 4.64 -3.31
CA LYS A 42 -16.53 4.96 -3.84
C LYS A 42 -16.95 4.05 -5.00
N TYR A 43 -16.00 3.68 -5.86
CA TYR A 43 -16.23 2.76 -6.97
C TYR A 43 -16.53 1.34 -6.47
N ALA A 44 -15.74 0.84 -5.51
CA ALA A 44 -15.93 -0.45 -4.87
C ALA A 44 -17.33 -0.54 -4.25
N LEU A 45 -17.73 0.43 -3.42
CA LEU A 45 -19.07 0.48 -2.83
C LEU A 45 -20.17 0.47 -3.89
N LYS A 46 -20.02 1.24 -4.98
CA LYS A 46 -21.00 1.27 -6.07
C LYS A 46 -21.13 -0.08 -6.78
N LYS A 47 -20.02 -0.80 -6.96
CA LYS A 47 -20.01 -2.11 -7.63
C LYS A 47 -20.55 -3.20 -6.70
N LEU A 48 -20.10 -3.24 -5.45
CA LEU A 48 -20.53 -4.22 -4.45
C LEU A 48 -22.02 -4.10 -4.11
N LYS A 49 -22.61 -2.91 -4.23
CA LYS A 49 -24.07 -2.72 -4.11
C LYS A 49 -24.89 -3.44 -5.18
N LYS A 50 -24.30 -3.79 -6.33
CA LYS A 50 -25.00 -4.51 -7.40
C LYS A 50 -25.07 -6.02 -7.14
N PHE A 51 -24.31 -6.52 -6.18
CA PHE A 51 -24.27 -7.92 -5.82
C PHE A 51 -25.02 -8.11 -4.50
N ASN A 52 -25.74 -9.22 -4.38
CA ASN A 52 -26.57 -9.52 -3.22
C ASN A 52 -25.77 -10.24 -2.10
N PHE A 53 -24.60 -9.70 -1.75
CA PHE A 53 -23.83 -10.19 -0.61
C PHE A 53 -24.44 -9.64 0.68
N LYS A 54 -25.15 -10.49 1.43
CA LYS A 54 -25.80 -10.12 2.69
C LYS A 54 -24.79 -9.94 3.84
N GLU A 55 -23.70 -10.68 3.81
CA GLU A 55 -22.73 -10.74 4.92
C GLU A 55 -21.55 -9.79 4.73
N LEU A 56 -21.32 -9.29 3.51
CA LEU A 56 -20.15 -8.47 3.19
C LEU A 56 -20.22 -7.08 3.83
N LYS A 57 -19.24 -6.77 4.68
CA LYS A 57 -19.07 -5.49 5.37
C LYS A 57 -18.50 -4.43 4.43
N LYS A 58 -19.37 -3.88 3.57
CA LYS A 58 -19.01 -2.88 2.54
C LYS A 58 -18.26 -1.66 3.10
N ASP A 59 -18.64 -1.20 4.29
CA ASP A 59 -17.98 -0.06 4.94
C ASP A 59 -16.55 -0.39 5.38
N LYS A 60 -16.30 -1.62 5.85
CA LYS A 60 -14.95 -2.12 6.15
C LYS A 60 -14.08 -2.10 4.89
N ILE A 61 -14.57 -2.63 3.76
CA ILE A 61 -13.85 -2.58 2.47
C ILE A 61 -13.49 -1.15 2.09
N SER A 62 -14.44 -0.22 2.24
CA SER A 62 -14.20 1.20 1.95
C SER A 62 -13.11 1.78 2.85
N ASN A 63 -13.15 1.50 4.15
CA ASN A 63 -12.16 2.01 5.11
C ASN A 63 -10.77 1.40 4.88
N LEU A 64 -10.71 0.09 4.60
CA LEU A 64 -9.50 -0.61 4.19
C LEU A 64 -8.87 0.02 2.94
N ILE A 65 -9.66 0.35 1.91
CA ILE A 65 -9.13 1.06 0.74
C ILE A 65 -8.63 2.46 1.13
N LEU A 66 -9.40 3.20 1.93
CA LEU A 66 -9.03 4.56 2.33
C LEU A 66 -7.75 4.61 3.17
N SER A 67 -7.46 3.58 3.96
CA SER A 67 -6.26 3.51 4.80
C SER A 67 -4.96 3.51 4.01
N THR A 68 -4.98 2.93 2.79
CA THR A 68 -3.82 2.86 1.87
C THR A 68 -3.32 4.25 1.45
N GLN A 69 -4.20 5.27 1.39
CA GLN A 69 -3.83 6.62 0.95
C GLN A 69 -2.65 7.23 1.71
N LYS A 70 -2.62 7.04 3.04
CA LYS A 70 -1.54 7.51 3.90
C LYS A 70 -0.73 6.36 4.49
N HIS A 71 -1.11 5.13 4.17
CA HIS A 71 -0.64 3.91 4.82
C HIS A 71 -0.67 4.07 6.34
N LYS A 72 -1.87 4.26 6.89
CA LYS A 72 -2.12 4.40 8.33
C LYS A 72 -3.34 3.59 8.71
N ILE A 73 -3.29 2.94 9.87
CA ILE A 73 -4.47 2.35 10.49
C ILE A 73 -5.48 3.46 10.74
N ILE A 74 -6.70 3.27 10.26
CA ILE A 74 -7.84 4.19 10.50
C ILE A 74 -9.07 3.44 11.01
N VAL A 75 -9.00 2.12 11.06
CA VAL A 75 -9.99 1.25 11.70
C VAL A 75 -9.33 0.71 12.95
N ASP A 76 -9.69 1.28 14.10
CA ASP A 76 -9.13 0.86 15.38
C ASP A 76 -9.47 -0.62 15.65
N GLU A 77 -8.52 -1.32 16.26
CA GLU A 77 -8.65 -2.74 16.64
C GLU A 77 -8.88 -3.72 15.47
N ASP A 78 -8.71 -3.27 14.21
CA ASP A 78 -8.88 -4.14 13.03
C ASP A 78 -7.53 -4.63 12.50
N LEU A 79 -7.18 -5.86 12.88
CA LEU A 79 -5.97 -6.53 12.42
C LEU A 79 -5.91 -6.67 10.88
N ASP A 80 -7.07 -6.74 10.22
CA ASP A 80 -7.16 -6.83 8.77
C ASP A 80 -6.67 -5.53 8.11
N ASN A 81 -6.85 -4.38 8.78
CA ASN A 81 -6.30 -3.11 8.31
C ASN A 81 -4.75 -3.16 8.35
N ALA A 82 -4.18 -3.68 9.43
CA ALA A 82 -2.73 -3.82 9.55
C ALA A 82 -2.16 -4.74 8.45
N PHE A 83 -2.76 -5.92 8.24
CA PHE A 83 -2.34 -6.85 7.20
C PHE A 83 -2.44 -6.24 5.79
N LEU A 84 -3.54 -5.56 5.46
CA LEU A 84 -3.67 -4.93 4.14
C LEU A 84 -2.54 -3.93 3.87
N LEU A 85 -2.23 -3.09 4.87
CA LEU A 85 -1.17 -2.09 4.75
C LEU A 85 0.22 -2.75 4.64
N ASP A 86 0.46 -3.82 5.40
CA ASP A 86 1.70 -4.59 5.29
C ASP A 86 1.85 -5.23 3.91
N PHE A 87 0.76 -5.75 3.34
CA PHE A 87 0.76 -6.34 2.01
C PHE A 87 1.05 -5.31 0.91
N ASP A 88 0.56 -4.08 1.07
CA ASP A 88 0.77 -2.96 0.16
C ASP A 88 2.23 -2.48 0.23
N LEU A 89 2.77 -2.39 1.45
CA LEU A 89 4.14 -1.94 1.70
C LEU A 89 5.20 -3.04 1.52
N ALA A 90 4.81 -4.30 1.33
CA ALA A 90 5.72 -5.44 1.25
C ALA A 90 6.80 -5.30 0.17
N ILE A 91 6.55 -4.53 -0.89
CA ILE A 91 7.55 -4.24 -1.92
C ILE A 91 8.78 -3.54 -1.36
N LEU A 92 8.62 -2.72 -0.30
CA LEU A 92 9.72 -1.99 0.31
C LEU A 92 10.75 -2.95 0.90
N GLY A 93 10.31 -4.07 1.51
CA GLY A 93 11.19 -5.06 2.15
C GLY A 93 11.65 -6.20 1.25
N GLN A 94 11.41 -6.15 -0.05
CA GLN A 94 11.91 -7.19 -0.96
C GLN A 94 13.44 -7.08 -1.14
N ASN A 95 14.05 -8.11 -1.74
CA ASN A 95 15.45 -8.01 -2.15
C ASN A 95 15.70 -6.81 -3.08
N TRP A 96 16.95 -6.37 -3.14
CA TRP A 96 17.32 -5.16 -3.88
C TRP A 96 16.90 -5.19 -5.36
N ASP A 97 17.05 -6.31 -6.05
CA ASP A 97 16.76 -6.40 -7.49
C ASP A 97 15.27 -6.16 -7.78
N LEU A 98 14.38 -6.75 -6.95
CA LEU A 98 12.94 -6.51 -7.05
C LEU A 98 12.57 -5.06 -6.67
N TYR A 99 13.20 -4.52 -5.63
CA TYR A 99 12.98 -3.14 -5.22
C TYR A 99 13.46 -2.16 -6.30
N GLU A 100 14.63 -2.38 -6.89
CA GLU A 100 15.20 -1.55 -7.94
C GLU A 100 14.30 -1.52 -9.19
N ASP A 101 13.82 -2.69 -9.66
CA ASP A 101 12.85 -2.75 -10.76
C ASP A 101 11.56 -1.95 -10.43
N TYR A 102 11.06 -2.05 -9.19
CA TYR A 102 9.96 -1.21 -8.72
C TYR A 102 10.29 0.29 -8.81
N THR A 103 11.47 0.75 -8.38
CA THR A 103 11.88 2.17 -8.51
C THR A 103 11.98 2.62 -9.96
N GLN A 104 12.48 1.76 -10.86
CA GLN A 104 12.60 2.07 -12.28
C GLN A 104 11.22 2.19 -12.94
N LYS A 105 10.25 1.34 -12.55
CA LYS A 105 8.85 1.44 -12.99
C LYS A 105 8.23 2.77 -12.55
N ILE A 106 8.42 3.18 -11.29
CA ILE A 106 7.99 4.50 -10.81
C ILE A 106 8.65 5.60 -11.66
N ARG A 107 9.97 5.53 -11.88
CA ARG A 107 10.66 6.56 -12.70
C ARG A 107 10.08 6.66 -14.11
N LYS A 108 9.74 5.53 -14.74
CA LYS A 108 9.09 5.46 -16.06
C LYS A 108 7.69 6.07 -16.05
N GLU A 109 6.90 5.80 -15.01
CA GLU A 109 5.55 6.35 -14.87
C GLU A 109 5.58 7.89 -14.76
N TYR A 110 6.54 8.43 -14.02
CA TYR A 110 6.76 9.86 -13.86
C TYR A 110 7.73 10.46 -14.90
N ARG A 111 7.96 9.78 -16.04
CA ARG A 111 8.89 10.23 -17.10
C ARG A 111 8.59 11.64 -17.63
N MET A 112 7.33 12.05 -17.60
CA MET A 112 6.92 13.40 -18.02
C MET A 112 7.50 14.52 -17.14
N PHE A 113 7.96 14.21 -15.93
CA PHE A 113 8.58 15.18 -15.04
C PHE A 113 10.11 15.14 -15.20
N PRO A 114 10.75 16.30 -15.40
CA PRO A 114 12.21 16.40 -15.44
C PRO A 114 12.81 16.09 -14.06
N ASN A 115 14.08 15.68 -14.04
CA ASN A 115 14.78 15.22 -12.84
C ASN A 115 14.76 16.26 -11.70
N PHE A 116 14.89 17.55 -12.01
CA PHE A 116 14.89 18.61 -11.00
C PHE A 116 13.54 18.78 -10.27
N LEU A 117 12.43 18.29 -10.82
CA LEU A 117 11.13 18.23 -10.13
C LEU A 117 10.89 16.87 -9.49
N TYR A 118 11.23 15.79 -10.20
CA TYR A 118 11.00 14.42 -9.74
C TYR A 118 11.83 14.07 -8.50
N ILE A 119 13.14 14.34 -8.54
CA ILE A 119 14.08 13.91 -7.51
C ILE A 119 13.70 14.49 -6.13
N PRO A 120 13.50 15.81 -5.95
CA PRO A 120 13.12 16.35 -4.65
C PRO A 120 11.79 15.79 -4.13
N ALA A 121 10.81 15.59 -5.02
CA ALA A 121 9.52 15.00 -4.65
C ALA A 121 9.66 13.54 -4.20
N ARG A 122 10.47 12.75 -4.91
CA ARG A 122 10.73 11.35 -4.55
C ARG A 122 11.53 11.24 -3.24
N LYS A 123 12.59 12.05 -3.06
CA LYS A 123 13.34 12.12 -1.78
C LYS A 123 12.40 12.41 -0.60
N LYS A 124 11.44 13.32 -0.76
CA LYS A 124 10.44 13.62 0.28
C LYS A 124 9.55 12.41 0.64
N VAL A 125 9.17 11.59 -0.34
CA VAL A 125 8.41 10.35 -0.08
C VAL A 125 9.26 9.36 0.71
N LEU A 126 10.51 9.12 0.27
CA LEU A 126 11.43 8.19 0.95
C LEU A 126 11.72 8.61 2.39
N GLN A 127 12.04 9.89 2.60
CA GLN A 127 12.25 10.46 3.94
C GLN A 127 10.98 10.35 4.80
N GLY A 128 9.79 10.55 4.21
CA GLY A 128 8.53 10.38 4.90
C GLY A 128 8.29 8.95 5.42
N PHE A 129 8.81 7.93 4.73
CA PHE A 129 8.82 6.56 5.24
C PHE A 129 9.90 6.35 6.29
N LEU A 130 11.14 6.78 6.04
CA LEU A 130 12.26 6.61 6.96
C LEU A 130 12.04 7.27 8.33
N ASN A 131 11.26 8.35 8.38
CA ASN A 131 10.90 9.06 9.62
C ASN A 131 9.82 8.34 10.45
N ARG A 132 9.23 7.25 9.97
CA ARG A 132 8.29 6.45 10.77
C ARG A 132 9.08 5.59 11.76
N GLU A 133 8.53 5.42 12.96
CA GLU A 133 9.09 4.49 13.94
C GLU A 133 9.07 3.05 13.42
N LYS A 134 7.95 2.65 12.80
CA LYS A 134 7.76 1.35 12.15
C LYS A 134 7.18 1.55 10.75
N LEU A 135 7.68 0.83 9.76
CA LEU A 135 7.15 0.80 8.40
C LEU A 135 5.99 -0.19 8.29
N PHE A 136 6.12 -1.33 8.97
CA PHE A 136 5.12 -2.40 9.00
C PHE A 136 4.34 -2.41 10.32
N PHE A 137 3.10 -2.90 10.27
CA PHE A 137 2.12 -2.82 11.35
C PHE A 137 2.06 -4.08 12.19
N THR A 138 2.10 -5.26 11.57
CA THR A 138 2.13 -6.54 12.28
C THR A 138 3.56 -6.95 12.66
N GLU A 139 3.73 -7.64 13.79
CA GLU A 139 5.04 -8.13 14.24
C GLU A 139 5.71 -9.02 13.19
N LYS A 140 4.94 -9.94 12.59
CA LYS A 140 5.41 -10.81 11.50
C LYS A 140 6.09 -10.02 10.37
N TYR A 141 5.47 -8.94 9.89
CA TYR A 141 6.02 -8.17 8.76
C TYR A 141 7.10 -7.17 9.20
N GLN A 142 7.10 -6.73 10.46
CA GLN A 142 8.22 -5.99 11.04
C GLN A 142 9.48 -6.87 11.02
N ASP A 143 9.39 -8.09 11.53
CA ASP A 143 10.53 -9.02 11.59
C ASP A 143 11.03 -9.42 10.19
N LEU A 144 10.10 -9.64 9.26
CA LEU A 144 10.45 -10.05 7.90
C LEU A 144 11.06 -8.93 7.05
N PHE A 145 10.55 -7.69 7.17
CA PHE A 145 10.78 -6.67 6.15
C PHE A 145 11.30 -5.32 6.65
N GLU A 146 11.19 -5.00 7.95
CA GLU A 146 11.52 -3.65 8.44
C GLU A 146 12.97 -3.27 8.14
N GLN A 147 13.93 -4.15 8.45
CA GLN A 147 15.35 -3.90 8.20
C GLN A 147 15.63 -3.72 6.71
N GLN A 148 15.23 -4.69 5.88
CA GLN A 148 15.48 -4.66 4.44
C GLN A 148 14.81 -3.45 3.77
N ALA A 149 13.61 -3.06 4.23
CA ALA A 149 12.92 -1.89 3.72
C ALA A 149 13.66 -0.59 4.01
N ARG A 150 14.22 -0.43 5.21
CA ARG A 150 15.03 0.74 5.56
C ARG A 150 16.31 0.80 4.73
N GLU A 151 16.98 -0.33 4.53
CA GLU A 151 18.17 -0.42 3.67
C GLU A 151 17.85 -0.04 2.22
N ASN A 152 16.75 -0.55 1.66
CA ASN A 152 16.32 -0.23 0.31
C ASN A 152 15.96 1.25 0.14
N LEU A 153 15.18 1.81 1.07
CA LEU A 153 14.80 3.22 1.07
C LEU A 153 16.02 4.15 1.15
N LEU A 154 17.00 3.82 2.01
CA LEU A 154 18.25 4.56 2.15
C LEU A 154 19.11 4.44 0.89
N LYS A 155 19.23 3.24 0.32
CA LYS A 155 20.00 3.00 -0.90
C LYS A 155 19.41 3.76 -2.09
N GLU A 156 18.08 3.78 -2.23
CA GLU A 156 17.41 4.62 -3.24
C GLU A 156 17.67 6.11 -2.96
N LEU A 157 17.51 6.56 -1.72
CA LEU A 157 17.69 7.96 -1.35
C LEU A 157 19.10 8.48 -1.72
N ASN A 158 20.11 7.66 -1.47
CA ASN A 158 21.51 7.96 -1.76
C ASN A 158 21.88 7.84 -3.24
N SER A 159 21.07 7.17 -4.06
CA SER A 159 21.30 7.08 -5.52
C SER A 159 21.01 8.39 -6.26
N TYR A 160 20.23 9.29 -5.63
CA TYR A 160 19.94 10.60 -6.16
C TYR A 160 21.01 11.60 -5.73
N ASN A 161 22.02 11.80 -6.56
CA ASN A 161 23.02 12.88 -6.40
C ASN A 161 22.38 14.26 -6.34
#